data_AF-A0A5B7ZYI0-F1
#
_entry.id   AF-A0A5B7ZYI0-F1
#
_cell.length_a   1.000
_cell.length_b   1.000
_cell.length_c   1.000
_cell.angle_alpha   90.00
_cell.angle_beta   90.00
_cell.angle_gamma   90.00
#
_symmetry.space_group_name_H-M   'P 1'
#
loop_
_entity.id
_entity.type
_entity.pdbx_description
1 polymer ?
#
loop_
_entity_poly.entity_id
_entity_poly.type
_entity_poly.pdbx_seq_one_letter_code
_entity_poly.pdbx_strand_id
1 'polypeptide(L)'
;MYVIPNVPTITHEGRTFHQIENAPTAYVSSCGRVYSSIADRLLSAKPCRIGYIRVAILFEGVKRRKLCSMHRLVALRFIANPDNKPDVNHIDGNKANNSIENLEWVTKSENTRHAFATGLMNVKRGPEHHLYGKSHNVGEETRAKMSAQKMGEKHPKFSGWYQVPAGTFPSTRAAAEAMGTYEKRIQRWCKGGKKRAEGYDFIPSSSEGQSLAVAA
;
A
#
# COMPACT_ATOMS: atom_id res chain seq x y z
N MET A 1 -5.97 -16.22 18.60
CA MET A 1 -7.01 -16.80 19.47
C MET A 1 -8.21 -17.12 18.57
N TYR A 2 -8.66 -18.37 18.54
CA TYR A 2 -9.83 -18.76 17.74
C TYR A 2 -11.10 -18.23 18.39
N VAL A 3 -12.04 -17.76 17.57
CA VAL A 3 -13.34 -17.31 18.03
C VAL A 3 -14.36 -18.38 17.69
N ILE A 4 -15.12 -18.86 18.68
CA ILE A 4 -16.34 -19.62 18.42
C ILE A 4 -17.41 -18.59 18.10
N PRO A 5 -17.81 -18.43 16.83
CA PRO A 5 -18.71 -17.35 16.47
C PRO A 5 -20.12 -17.71 16.91
N ASN A 6 -20.78 -16.83 17.67
CA ASN A 6 -22.20 -16.95 18.01
C ASN A 6 -23.06 -16.60 16.77
N VAL A 7 -23.07 -17.50 15.80
CA VAL A 7 -23.77 -17.36 14.52
C VAL A 7 -24.54 -18.63 14.20
N PRO A 8 -25.57 -18.57 13.35
CA PRO A 8 -26.28 -19.76 12.90
C PRO A 8 -25.33 -20.81 12.32
N THR A 9 -25.55 -22.06 12.71
CA THR A 9 -24.76 -23.22 12.27
C THR A 9 -25.61 -24.28 11.59
N ILE A 10 -25.03 -25.00 10.64
CA ILE A 10 -25.64 -26.17 9.99
C ILE A 10 -24.65 -27.34 10.11
N THR A 11 -25.18 -28.54 10.33
CA THR A 11 -24.40 -29.77 10.29
C THR A 11 -24.68 -30.51 8.98
N HIS A 12 -23.63 -30.86 8.24
CA HIS A 12 -23.73 -31.65 7.01
C HIS A 12 -22.56 -32.64 6.95
N GLU A 13 -22.84 -33.92 6.70
CA GLU A 13 -21.85 -35.01 6.69
C GLU A 13 -20.96 -35.05 7.95
N GLY A 14 -21.55 -34.83 9.13
CA GLY A 14 -20.82 -34.82 10.40
C GLY A 14 -19.90 -33.62 10.62
N ARG A 15 -19.99 -32.58 9.78
CA ARG A 15 -19.21 -31.34 9.93
C ARG A 15 -20.11 -30.15 10.23
N THR A 16 -19.65 -29.26 11.10
CA THR A 16 -20.32 -28.00 11.43
C THR A 16 -19.87 -26.89 10.50
N PHE A 17 -20.84 -26.17 9.95
CA PHE A 17 -20.65 -24.99 9.11
C PHE A 17 -21.28 -23.79 9.81
N HIS A 18 -20.60 -22.64 9.73
CA HIS A 18 -21.02 -21.40 10.38
C HIS A 18 -21.40 -20.39 9.31
N GLN A 19 -22.53 -19.70 9.49
CA GLN A 19 -23.05 -18.76 8.50
C GLN A 19 -22.00 -17.72 8.11
N ILE A 20 -21.93 -17.33 6.84
CA ILE A 20 -21.02 -16.28 6.36
C ILE A 20 -21.71 -14.92 6.54
N GLU A 21 -20.94 -13.92 6.98
CA GLU A 21 -21.46 -12.57 7.21
C GLU A 21 -22.02 -11.97 5.92
N ASN A 22 -23.20 -11.33 6.01
CA ASN A 22 -23.94 -10.77 4.86
C ASN A 22 -24.27 -11.79 3.76
N ALA A 23 -24.23 -13.09 4.05
CA ALA A 23 -24.56 -14.16 3.11
C ALA A 23 -25.41 -15.22 3.84
N PRO A 24 -26.72 -14.95 4.06
CA PRO A 24 -27.55 -15.74 4.98
C PRO A 24 -27.72 -17.21 4.56
N THR A 25 -27.46 -17.51 3.29
CA THR A 25 -27.65 -18.84 2.67
C THR A 25 -26.35 -19.60 2.43
N ALA A 26 -25.22 -19.08 2.88
CA ALA A 26 -23.92 -19.70 2.72
C ALA A 26 -23.22 -19.84 4.08
N TYR A 27 -22.61 -21.01 4.29
CA TYR A 27 -21.98 -21.38 5.56
C TYR A 27 -20.58 -21.93 5.29
N VAL A 28 -19.61 -21.59 6.12
CA VAL A 28 -18.19 -22.00 5.99
C VAL A 28 -17.77 -22.90 7.14
N SER A 29 -16.98 -23.95 6.84
CA SER A 29 -16.37 -24.81 7.85
C SER A 29 -14.94 -24.36 8.20
N SER A 30 -14.45 -24.78 9.37
CA SER A 30 -13.06 -24.53 9.80
C SER A 30 -12.00 -25.16 8.87
N CYS A 31 -12.37 -26.17 8.09
CA CYS A 31 -11.48 -26.83 7.13
C CYS A 31 -11.55 -26.25 5.69
N GLY A 32 -12.24 -25.12 5.50
CA GLY A 32 -12.29 -24.45 4.20
C GLY A 32 -13.24 -25.09 3.18
N ARG A 33 -14.40 -25.58 3.64
CA ARG A 33 -15.53 -25.96 2.77
C ARG A 33 -16.67 -24.96 2.93
N VAL A 34 -17.49 -24.82 1.89
CA VAL A 34 -18.67 -23.95 1.92
C VAL A 34 -19.93 -24.75 1.55
N TYR A 35 -20.93 -24.65 2.40
CA TYR A 35 -22.26 -25.21 2.22
C TYR A 35 -23.25 -24.12 1.77
N SER A 36 -24.17 -24.47 0.88
CA SER A 36 -25.28 -23.60 0.52
C SER A 36 -26.60 -24.22 0.95
N SER A 37 -27.37 -23.50 1.78
CA SER A 37 -28.69 -23.95 2.22
C SER A 37 -29.74 -23.88 1.12
N ILE A 38 -29.57 -23.03 0.10
CA ILE A 38 -30.48 -22.98 -1.06
C ILE A 38 -30.29 -24.21 -1.94
N ALA A 39 -29.03 -24.56 -2.25
CA ALA A 39 -28.72 -25.66 -3.15
C ALA A 39 -28.62 -27.01 -2.43
N ASP A 40 -28.77 -27.00 -1.10
CA ASP A 40 -28.65 -28.13 -0.19
C ASP A 40 -27.41 -29.01 -0.43
N ARG A 41 -26.26 -28.36 -0.67
CA ARG A 41 -25.01 -29.05 -1.02
C ARG A 41 -23.78 -28.20 -0.76
N LEU A 42 -22.63 -28.87 -0.80
CA LEU A 42 -21.33 -28.20 -0.87
C LEU A 42 -21.15 -27.47 -2.20
N LEU A 43 -20.67 -26.22 -2.13
CA LEU A 43 -20.34 -25.43 -3.30
C LEU A 43 -19.00 -25.86 -3.90
N SER A 44 -18.94 -25.92 -5.23
CA SER A 44 -17.68 -26.20 -5.94
C SER A 44 -16.72 -25.03 -5.77
N ALA A 45 -15.59 -25.31 -5.11
CA ALA A 45 -14.46 -24.39 -4.98
C ALA A 45 -13.37 -24.78 -5.97
N LYS A 46 -12.75 -23.79 -6.63
CA LYS A 46 -11.73 -24.01 -7.67
C LYS A 46 -10.50 -23.14 -7.44
N PRO A 47 -9.29 -23.63 -7.75
CA PRO A 47 -8.10 -22.80 -7.74
C PRO A 47 -8.20 -21.72 -8.82
N CYS A 48 -7.75 -20.51 -8.50
CA CYS A 48 -7.51 -19.48 -9.49
C CYS A 48 -6.14 -19.68 -10.18
N ARG A 49 -5.83 -18.86 -11.20
CA ARG A 49 -4.53 -18.90 -11.90
C ARG A 49 -3.31 -18.79 -10.97
N ILE A 50 -3.47 -18.17 -9.81
CA ILE A 50 -2.39 -17.94 -8.82
C ILE A 50 -2.39 -19.05 -7.73
N GLY A 51 -3.29 -20.02 -7.81
CA GLY A 51 -3.37 -21.19 -6.93
C GLY A 51 -4.32 -21.06 -5.74
N TYR A 52 -4.85 -19.87 -5.44
CA TYR A 52 -5.81 -19.70 -4.34
C TYR A 52 -7.16 -20.32 -4.66
N ILE A 53 -7.69 -21.11 -3.72
CA ILE A 53 -9.04 -21.67 -3.81
C ILE A 53 -10.08 -20.56 -3.67
N ARG A 54 -11.03 -20.51 -4.60
CA ARG A 54 -12.13 -19.56 -4.63
C ARG A 54 -13.48 -20.26 -4.79
N VAL A 55 -14.51 -19.64 -4.24
CA VAL A 55 -15.89 -20.12 -4.28
C VAL A 55 -16.82 -18.95 -4.59
N ALA A 56 -17.86 -19.21 -5.38
CA ALA A 56 -18.85 -18.21 -5.76
C ALA A 56 -20.02 -18.24 -4.78
N ILE A 57 -20.25 -17.14 -4.05
CA ILE A 57 -21.29 -17.02 -3.01
C ILE A 57 -22.23 -15.87 -3.34
N LEU A 58 -23.52 -16.03 -2.99
CA LEU A 58 -24.51 -14.97 -3.09
C LEU A 58 -24.57 -14.19 -1.77
N PHE A 59 -24.37 -12.88 -1.85
CA PHE A 59 -24.52 -11.98 -0.70
C PHE A 59 -25.89 -11.33 -0.72
N GLU A 60 -26.37 -10.95 0.46
CA GLU A 60 -27.60 -10.20 0.63
C GLU A 60 -27.56 -8.89 -0.18
N GLY A 61 -28.69 -8.56 -0.83
CA GLY A 61 -28.80 -7.37 -1.68
C GLY A 61 -28.03 -7.43 -3.01
N VAL A 62 -27.31 -8.52 -3.30
CA VAL A 62 -26.53 -8.67 -4.55
C VAL A 62 -27.24 -9.62 -5.52
N LYS A 63 -27.46 -9.18 -6.77
CA LYS A 63 -28.14 -10.00 -7.80
C LYS A 63 -27.31 -11.16 -8.35
N ARG A 64 -25.98 -11.09 -8.23
CA ARG A 64 -25.05 -12.08 -8.81
C ARG A 64 -24.08 -12.59 -7.75
N ARG A 65 -23.68 -13.86 -7.89
CA ARG A 65 -22.66 -14.46 -7.01
C ARG A 65 -21.32 -13.73 -7.17
N LYS A 66 -20.65 -13.47 -6.05
CA LYS A 66 -19.30 -12.91 -6.00
C LYS A 66 -18.29 -14.02 -5.77
N LEU A 67 -17.13 -13.92 -6.42
CA LEU A 67 -16.06 -14.90 -6.30
C LEU A 67 -15.15 -14.54 -5.11
N CYS A 68 -15.27 -15.29 -4.03
CA CYS A 68 -14.56 -15.08 -2.77
C CYS A 68 -13.39 -16.04 -2.63
N SER A 69 -12.33 -15.63 -1.95
CA SER A 69 -11.19 -16.49 -1.61
C SER A 69 -11.48 -17.31 -0.36
N MET A 70 -11.23 -18.61 -0.39
CA MET A 70 -11.57 -19.54 0.68
C MET A 70 -10.86 -19.18 2.00
N HIS A 71 -9.54 -19.01 1.98
CA HIS A 71 -8.76 -18.62 3.16
C HIS A 71 -9.27 -17.36 3.86
N ARG A 72 -9.72 -16.33 3.13
CA ARG A 72 -10.30 -15.13 3.75
C ARG A 72 -11.66 -15.42 4.40
N LEU A 73 -12.51 -16.23 3.77
CA LEU A 73 -13.81 -16.59 4.37
C LEU A 73 -13.62 -17.33 5.69
N VAL A 74 -12.67 -18.27 5.71
CA VAL A 74 -12.31 -19.02 6.92
C VAL A 74 -11.72 -18.08 7.97
N ALA A 75 -10.70 -17.28 7.62
CA ALA A 75 -10.04 -16.38 8.57
C ALA A 75 -10.99 -15.34 9.16
N LEU A 76 -11.86 -14.72 8.34
CA LEU A 76 -12.87 -13.77 8.81
C LEU A 76 -13.85 -14.40 9.80
N ARG A 77 -14.17 -15.69 9.64
CA ARG A 77 -15.14 -16.36 10.51
C ARG A 77 -14.53 -16.90 11.79
N PHE A 78 -13.31 -17.40 11.77
CA PHE A 78 -12.76 -18.18 12.89
C PHE A 78 -11.53 -17.56 13.57
N ILE A 79 -10.90 -16.55 12.96
CA ILE A 79 -9.63 -16.00 13.44
C ILE A 79 -9.81 -14.52 13.77
N ALA A 80 -9.69 -14.18 15.05
CA ALA A 80 -9.70 -12.79 15.49
C ALA A 80 -8.57 -11.99 14.84
N ASN A 81 -8.87 -10.74 14.47
CA ASN A 81 -7.91 -9.81 13.88
C ASN A 81 -7.86 -8.49 14.68
N PRO A 82 -7.37 -8.53 15.94
CA PRO A 82 -7.35 -7.35 16.81
C PRO A 82 -6.49 -6.21 16.25
N ASP A 83 -5.43 -6.55 15.52
CA ASP A 83 -4.48 -5.59 14.93
C ASP A 83 -4.92 -5.07 13.56
N ASN A 84 -6.11 -5.46 13.09
CA ASN A 84 -6.67 -5.08 11.79
C ASN A 84 -5.69 -5.31 10.61
N LYS A 85 -4.98 -6.44 10.63
CA LYS A 85 -4.03 -6.80 9.58
C LYS A 85 -4.78 -7.10 8.27
N PRO A 86 -4.30 -6.62 7.11
CA PRO A 86 -5.08 -6.63 5.87
C PRO A 86 -5.11 -7.98 5.13
N ASP A 87 -4.09 -8.81 5.33
CA ASP A 87 -3.82 -10.00 4.53
C ASP A 87 -3.86 -11.27 5.39
N VAL A 88 -4.14 -12.41 4.75
CA VAL A 88 -4.15 -13.73 5.39
C VAL A 88 -3.04 -14.56 4.76
N ASN A 89 -2.15 -15.11 5.59
CA ASN A 89 -1.07 -15.99 5.16
C ASN A 89 -1.47 -17.46 5.28
N HIS A 90 -0.84 -18.31 4.47
CA HIS A 90 -0.84 -19.76 4.59
C HIS A 90 0.50 -20.16 5.24
N ILE A 91 0.47 -20.65 6.47
CA ILE A 91 1.68 -20.94 7.28
C ILE A 91 2.57 -21.99 6.59
N ASP A 92 1.97 -23.00 5.96
CA ASP A 92 2.67 -24.05 5.20
C ASP A 92 3.03 -23.64 3.75
N GLY A 93 2.64 -22.44 3.30
CA GLY A 93 2.81 -21.98 1.92
C GLY A 93 1.87 -22.63 0.89
N ASN A 94 1.04 -23.60 1.28
CA ASN A 94 0.09 -24.30 0.43
C ASN A 94 -1.26 -23.57 0.38
N LYS A 95 -1.49 -22.86 -0.72
CA LYS A 95 -2.72 -22.08 -0.98
C LYS A 95 -4.01 -22.91 -1.05
N ALA A 96 -3.90 -24.24 -1.15
CA ALA A 96 -5.03 -25.16 -1.12
C ALA A 96 -5.41 -25.59 0.30
N ASN A 97 -4.50 -25.51 1.26
CA ASN A 97 -4.76 -25.84 2.65
C ASN A 97 -5.42 -24.66 3.38
N ASN A 98 -6.76 -24.64 3.40
CA ASN A 98 -7.56 -23.56 3.98
C ASN A 98 -8.06 -23.90 5.40
N SER A 99 -7.39 -24.80 6.11
CA SER A 99 -7.72 -25.11 7.51
C SER A 99 -7.38 -23.92 8.42
N ILE A 100 -8.20 -23.64 9.44
CA ILE A 100 -7.98 -22.54 10.39
C ILE A 100 -6.59 -22.56 11.03
N GLU A 101 -6.05 -23.75 11.27
CA GLU A 101 -4.73 -23.98 11.87
C GLU A 101 -3.57 -23.62 10.94
N ASN A 102 -3.83 -23.50 9.64
CA ASN A 102 -2.84 -23.11 8.63
C ASN A 102 -2.94 -21.63 8.24
N LEU A 103 -3.86 -20.88 8.83
CA LEU A 103 -4.13 -19.50 8.44
C LEU A 103 -3.79 -18.52 9.56
N GLU A 104 -3.23 -17.38 9.20
CA GLU A 104 -2.94 -16.29 10.14
C GLU A 104 -3.12 -14.92 9.47
N TRP A 105 -3.49 -13.92 10.26
CA TRP A 105 -3.55 -12.54 9.78
C TRP A 105 -2.16 -11.90 9.80
N VAL A 106 -1.77 -11.29 8.68
CA VAL A 106 -0.44 -10.71 8.46
C VAL A 106 -0.50 -9.36 7.76
N THR A 107 0.53 -8.55 7.96
CA THR A 107 0.87 -7.42 7.13
C THR A 107 1.67 -7.87 5.90
N LYS A 108 1.74 -7.02 4.87
CA LYS A 108 2.53 -7.31 3.66
C LYS A 108 4.00 -7.57 3.95
N SER A 109 4.58 -6.86 4.93
CA SER A 109 5.99 -7.01 5.33
C SER A 109 6.24 -8.34 6.05
N GLU A 110 5.33 -8.73 6.96
CA GLU A 110 5.37 -10.04 7.62
C GLU A 110 5.24 -11.18 6.60
N ASN A 111 4.27 -11.11 5.69
CA ASN A 111 4.07 -12.12 4.64
C ASN A 111 5.31 -12.26 3.74
N THR A 112 5.89 -11.13 3.34
CA THR A 112 7.11 -11.12 2.53
C THR A 112 8.27 -11.77 3.28
N ARG A 113 8.46 -11.43 4.56
CA ARG A 113 9.50 -12.02 5.40
C ARG A 113 9.31 -13.53 5.57
N HIS A 114 8.07 -13.98 5.80
CA HIS A 114 7.73 -15.39 5.86
C HIS A 114 8.10 -16.09 4.55
N ALA A 115 7.69 -15.56 3.40
CA ALA A 115 8.00 -16.15 2.09
C ALA A 115 9.51 -16.21 1.79
N PHE A 116 10.30 -15.26 2.29
CA PHE A 116 11.76 -15.33 2.23
C PHE A 116 12.33 -16.42 3.14
N ALA A 117 11.86 -16.48 4.39
CA ALA A 117 12.33 -17.44 5.38
C ALA A 117 12.00 -18.89 4.99
N THR A 118 10.86 -19.12 4.34
CA THR A 118 10.41 -20.44 3.90
C THR A 118 10.84 -20.78 2.46
N GLY A 119 11.58 -19.90 1.78
CA GLY A 119 12.06 -20.15 0.43
C GLY A 119 10.98 -20.14 -0.66
N LEU A 120 9.76 -19.69 -0.36
CA LEU A 120 8.67 -19.54 -1.32
C LEU A 120 8.94 -18.44 -2.36
N MET A 121 9.83 -17.50 -2.04
CA MET A 121 10.19 -16.40 -2.93
C MET A 121 11.52 -16.68 -3.64
N ASN A 122 11.49 -16.95 -4.95
CA ASN A 122 12.69 -17.08 -5.76
C ASN A 122 13.20 -15.70 -6.17
N VAL A 123 14.06 -15.11 -5.34
CA VAL A 123 14.68 -13.81 -5.62
C VAL A 123 16.05 -14.05 -6.24
N LYS A 124 16.16 -13.79 -7.54
CA LYS A 124 17.45 -13.76 -8.23
C LYS A 124 18.35 -12.73 -7.55
N ARG A 125 19.54 -13.14 -7.13
CA ARG A 125 20.54 -12.28 -6.47
C ARG A 125 21.85 -12.36 -7.24
N GLY A 126 22.73 -11.38 -7.01
CA GLY A 126 24.03 -11.38 -7.67
C GLY A 126 23.88 -11.40 -9.20
N PRO A 127 24.80 -12.04 -9.93
CA PRO A 127 24.82 -12.09 -11.40
C PRO A 127 23.50 -12.51 -12.07
N GLU A 128 22.66 -13.29 -11.40
CA GLU A 128 21.37 -13.73 -11.95
C GLU A 128 20.31 -12.63 -11.93
N HIS A 129 20.48 -11.62 -11.08
CA HIS A 129 19.57 -10.49 -11.03
C HIS A 129 19.80 -9.58 -12.24
N HIS A 130 18.73 -9.30 -13.01
CA HIS A 130 18.80 -8.50 -14.24
C HIS A 130 19.39 -7.07 -14.08
N LEU A 131 19.52 -6.58 -12.84
CA LEU A 131 20.17 -5.30 -12.50
C LEU A 131 21.58 -5.45 -11.89
N TYR A 132 22.10 -6.67 -11.72
CA TYR A 132 23.44 -6.85 -11.18
C TYR A 132 24.51 -6.33 -12.13
N GLY A 133 25.50 -5.63 -11.58
CA GLY A 133 26.51 -4.93 -12.37
C GLY A 133 25.99 -3.71 -13.14
N LYS A 134 24.66 -3.52 -13.23
CA LYS A 134 24.05 -2.28 -13.71
C LYS A 134 24.12 -1.27 -12.56
N SER A 135 25.25 -0.59 -12.46
CA SER A 135 25.28 0.75 -11.86
C SER A 135 24.09 1.54 -12.42
N HIS A 136 23.48 2.40 -11.61
CA HIS A 136 22.69 3.52 -12.10
C HIS A 136 23.64 4.44 -12.90
N ASN A 137 24.14 3.98 -14.04
CA ASN A 137 24.74 4.79 -15.09
C ASN A 137 23.58 5.49 -15.78
N VAL A 138 22.85 6.27 -14.99
CA VAL A 138 22.14 7.43 -15.50
C VAL A 138 23.31 8.28 -16.00
N GLY A 139 23.62 8.20 -17.31
CA GLY A 139 24.69 9.00 -17.89
C GLY A 139 24.52 10.45 -17.42
N GLU A 140 25.61 11.22 -17.31
CA GLU A 140 25.54 12.60 -16.78
C GLU A 140 24.38 13.38 -17.39
N GLU A 141 24.13 13.19 -18.69
CA GLU A 141 23.00 13.72 -19.43
C GLU A 141 21.63 13.29 -18.89
N THR A 142 21.42 12.00 -18.57
CA THR A 142 20.16 11.51 -18.01
C THR A 142 19.99 11.99 -16.56
N ARG A 143 21.07 12.09 -15.78
CA ARG A 143 21.02 12.66 -14.42
C ARG A 143 20.69 14.14 -14.47
N ALA A 144 21.26 14.88 -15.42
CA ALA A 144 20.95 16.27 -15.67
C ALA A 144 19.49 16.44 -16.11
N LYS A 145 18.97 15.60 -17.03
CA LYS A 145 17.56 15.60 -17.45
C LYS A 145 16.61 15.34 -16.27
N MET A 146 16.88 14.33 -15.45
CA MET A 146 16.07 14.03 -14.26
C MET A 146 16.15 15.13 -13.19
N SER A 147 17.32 15.77 -13.03
CA SER A 147 17.52 16.90 -12.12
C SER A 147 16.74 18.12 -12.62
N ALA A 148 16.86 18.47 -13.91
CA ALA A 148 16.18 19.60 -14.53
C ALA A 148 14.64 19.48 -14.47
N GLN A 149 14.10 18.27 -14.65
CA GLN A 149 12.67 17.98 -14.46
C GLN A 149 12.19 18.20 -13.02
N LYS A 150 13.11 18.22 -12.05
CA LYS A 150 12.84 18.36 -10.61
C LYS A 150 13.42 19.66 -10.04
N MET A 151 13.54 20.72 -10.83
CA MET A 151 13.99 22.04 -10.34
C MET A 151 12.85 23.06 -10.26
N GLY A 152 12.98 24.00 -9.32
CA GLY A 152 12.08 25.14 -9.15
C GLY A 152 10.62 24.69 -9.03
N GLU A 153 9.74 25.36 -9.77
CA GLU A 153 8.28 25.16 -9.79
C GLU A 153 7.84 23.73 -10.12
N LYS A 154 8.68 22.96 -10.84
CA LYS A 154 8.38 21.57 -11.22
C LYS A 154 8.70 20.57 -10.11
N HIS A 155 9.36 20.99 -9.03
CA HIS A 155 9.70 20.10 -7.93
C HIS A 155 8.46 19.79 -7.06
N PRO A 156 8.18 18.52 -6.69
CA PRO A 156 7.01 18.17 -5.87
C PRO A 156 6.93 18.84 -4.49
N LYS A 157 8.06 19.36 -4.00
CA LYS A 157 8.15 20.12 -2.74
C LYS A 157 8.43 21.62 -2.96
N PHE A 158 8.22 22.13 -4.16
CA PHE A 158 8.31 23.57 -4.41
C PHE A 158 7.27 24.29 -3.55
N SER A 159 7.70 25.35 -2.86
CA SER A 159 6.86 26.05 -1.89
C SER A 159 6.65 27.52 -2.22
N GLY A 160 7.42 28.08 -3.15
CA GLY A 160 7.47 29.53 -3.42
C GLY A 160 8.87 30.06 -3.73
N TRP A 161 8.94 31.35 -4.03
CA TRP A 161 10.13 32.09 -4.43
C TRP A 161 10.76 32.85 -3.24
N TYR A 162 12.06 33.04 -3.32
CA TYR A 162 12.87 33.77 -2.34
C TYR A 162 13.28 35.09 -2.97
N GLN A 163 12.76 36.19 -2.44
CA GLN A 163 13.14 37.54 -2.81
C GLN A 163 14.32 37.98 -1.94
N VAL A 164 15.38 38.46 -2.59
CA VAL A 164 16.58 39.03 -1.96
C VAL A 164 16.94 40.32 -2.70
N PRO A 165 17.87 41.17 -2.20
CA PRO A 165 18.26 42.40 -2.90
C PRO A 165 18.80 42.19 -4.33
N ALA A 166 19.32 41.00 -4.63
CA ALA A 166 19.78 40.61 -5.97
C ALA A 166 18.66 40.09 -6.90
N GLY A 167 17.41 40.02 -6.44
CA GLY A 167 16.25 39.59 -7.23
C GLY A 167 15.48 38.41 -6.64
N THR A 168 14.62 37.81 -7.46
CA THR A 168 13.68 36.73 -7.06
C THR A 168 14.14 35.37 -7.57
N PHE A 169 14.23 34.36 -6.69
CA PHE A 169 14.79 33.04 -7.02
C PHE A 169 13.88 31.87 -6.62
N PRO A 170 13.87 30.76 -7.39
CA PRO A 170 12.99 29.61 -7.14
C PRO A 170 13.52 28.65 -6.05
N SER A 171 14.67 28.94 -5.43
CA SER A 171 15.23 28.14 -4.33
C SER A 171 16.20 28.94 -3.48
N THR A 172 16.41 28.51 -2.24
CA THR A 172 17.43 29.09 -1.34
C THR A 172 18.83 28.98 -1.90
N ARG A 173 19.12 27.89 -2.62
CA ARG A 173 20.41 27.65 -3.26
C ARG A 173 20.75 28.69 -4.31
N ALA A 174 19.81 28.93 -5.24
CA ALA A 174 19.99 29.93 -6.28
C ALA A 174 20.16 31.36 -5.70
N ALA A 175 19.35 31.72 -4.70
CA ALA A 175 19.47 32.99 -4.00
C ALA A 175 20.81 33.13 -3.23
N ALA A 176 21.30 32.03 -2.64
CA ALA A 176 22.55 32.02 -1.90
C ALA A 176 23.77 32.16 -2.82
N GLU A 177 23.75 31.50 -3.99
CA GLU A 177 24.76 31.64 -5.05
C GLU A 177 24.83 33.09 -5.56
N ALA A 178 23.69 33.73 -5.83
CA ALA A 178 23.64 35.12 -6.31
C ALA A 178 24.13 36.15 -5.26
N MET A 179 23.85 35.91 -3.97
CA MET A 179 24.24 36.80 -2.88
C MET A 179 25.64 36.47 -2.30
N GLY A 180 26.31 35.42 -2.77
CA GLY A 180 27.59 34.97 -2.21
C GLY A 180 27.52 34.54 -0.74
N THR A 181 26.42 33.89 -0.33
CA THR A 181 26.15 33.50 1.07
C THR A 181 25.74 32.03 1.18
N TYR A 182 25.43 31.55 2.38
CA TYR A 182 24.96 30.18 2.63
C TYR A 182 23.44 30.07 2.66
N GLU A 183 22.88 28.95 2.16
CA GLU A 183 21.44 28.73 1.99
C GLU A 183 20.60 28.92 3.26
N LYS A 184 21.09 28.42 4.40
CA LYS A 184 20.37 28.55 5.68
C LYS A 184 20.19 30.01 6.10
N ARG A 185 21.05 30.93 5.64
CA ARG A 185 20.94 32.38 5.91
C ARG A 185 19.76 32.97 5.14
N ILE A 186 19.64 32.64 3.86
CA ILE A 186 18.50 33.04 3.02
C ILE A 186 17.20 32.48 3.58
N GLN A 187 17.17 31.19 3.95
CA GLN A 187 15.99 30.58 4.56
C GLN A 187 15.54 31.31 5.83
N ARG A 188 16.50 31.68 6.70
CA ARG A 188 16.21 32.42 7.93
C ARG A 188 15.67 33.82 7.65
N TRP A 189 16.20 34.54 6.67
CA TRP A 189 15.77 35.91 6.36
C TRP A 189 14.42 35.97 5.65
N CYS A 190 14.16 35.06 4.71
CA CYS A 190 12.92 35.04 3.94
C CYS A 190 11.76 34.38 4.73
N LYS A 191 12.03 33.36 5.57
CA LYS A 191 10.98 32.61 6.31
C LYS A 191 11.01 32.81 7.83
N GLY A 192 11.92 33.63 8.38
CA GLY A 192 12.05 33.84 9.82
C GLY A 192 11.02 34.82 10.39
N GLY A 193 10.28 34.40 11.42
CA GLY A 193 9.13 35.13 11.96
C GLY A 193 9.40 36.30 12.91
N LYS A 194 10.66 36.72 13.17
CA LYS A 194 10.95 37.79 14.16
C LYS A 194 11.35 39.15 13.60
N LYS A 195 11.73 39.24 12.33
CA LYS A 195 11.87 40.46 11.50
C LYS A 195 12.49 40.02 10.17
N ARG A 196 11.77 40.24 9.06
CA ARG A 196 12.36 40.10 7.72
C ARG A 196 13.40 41.19 7.55
N ALA A 197 14.56 40.86 6.99
CA ALA A 197 15.56 41.85 6.64
C ALA A 197 15.05 42.69 5.47
N GLU A 198 15.38 43.97 5.41
CA GLU A 198 14.96 44.85 4.30
C GLU A 198 15.45 44.28 2.96
N GLY A 199 14.51 44.11 2.01
CA GLY A 199 14.77 43.47 0.72
C GLY A 199 14.76 41.93 0.71
N TYR A 200 14.40 41.27 1.82
CA TYR A 200 14.27 39.80 1.89
C TYR A 200 12.83 39.36 2.17
N ASP A 201 12.26 38.57 1.26
CA ASP A 201 10.90 38.02 1.40
C ASP A 201 10.82 36.57 0.89
N PHE A 202 9.78 35.85 1.30
CA PHE A 202 9.35 34.58 0.75
C PHE A 202 7.94 34.71 0.16
N ILE A 203 7.84 34.55 -1.16
CA ILE A 203 6.59 34.61 -1.91
C ILE A 203 6.08 33.18 -2.06
N PRO A 204 4.94 32.79 -1.46
CA PRO A 204 4.42 31.42 -1.56
C PRO A 204 3.97 31.10 -3.00
N SER A 205 3.99 29.83 -3.38
CA SER A 205 3.60 29.36 -4.73
C SER A 205 2.08 29.37 -5.02
N SER A 206 1.30 30.21 -4.32
CA SER A 206 -0.13 30.38 -4.60
C SER A 206 -0.34 31.17 -5.90
N SER A 207 -1.55 31.14 -6.47
CA SER A 207 -1.90 31.89 -7.69
C SER A 207 -1.63 33.39 -7.57
N GLU A 208 -1.85 33.97 -6.39
CA GLU A 208 -1.52 35.38 -6.09
C GLU A 208 -0.01 35.61 -5.95
N GLY A 209 0.71 34.66 -5.35
CA GLY A 209 2.16 34.73 -5.20
C GLY A 209 2.91 34.62 -6.53
N GLN A 210 2.36 33.90 -7.50
CA GLN A 210 2.94 33.81 -8.85
C GLN A 210 2.89 35.15 -9.59
N SER A 211 1.78 35.90 -9.46
CA SER A 211 1.67 37.26 -10.03
C SER A 211 2.61 38.26 -9.36
N LEU A 212 2.78 38.16 -8.03
CA LEU A 212 3.71 39.01 -7.27
C LEU A 212 5.17 38.71 -7.60
N ALA A 213 5.52 37.45 -7.85
CA ALA A 213 6.88 37.05 -8.23
C ALA A 213 7.28 37.49 -9.65
N VAL A 214 6.31 37.67 -10.56
CA VAL A 214 6.57 38.17 -11.94
C VAL A 214 6.72 39.70 -11.97
N ALA A 215 6.14 40.41 -10.99
CA ALA A 215 6.15 41.87 -10.90
C ALA A 215 7.34 42.45 -10.10
N ALA A 216 8.12 41.60 -9.42
CA ALA A 216 9.19 41.97 -8.48
C ALA A 216 10.57 41.53 -8.96
#